data_AF-A0A661AXS8-F1
#
_entry.id   AF-A0A661AXS8-F1
#
_cell.length_a   1.000
_cell.length_b   1.000
_cell.length_c   1.000
_cell.angle_alpha   90.00
_cell.angle_beta   90.00
_cell.angle_gamma   90.00
#
_symmetry.space_group_name_H-M   'P 1'
#
loop_
_entity.id
_entity.type
_entity.pdbx_description
1 polymer ?
#
loop_
_entity_poly.entity_id
_entity_poly.type
_entity_poly.pdbx_seq_one_letter_code
_entity_poly.pdbx_strand_id
1 'polypeptide(L)'
;ISGPLLDRIDMHIEVPSVRYEKLAGEPTGESTEEIRARVMEARLIQQKRFEGIKNVYANAHMTTKLIRRFCKLSPEGENILKQAITRMGLSARAYDRVLKVSRTIADLENSESIEPYHIAEAVQYRSLDREYWA
;
A
#
# COMPACT_ATOMS: atom_id res chain seq x y z
N ILE A 1 -13.72 3.12 -17.25
CA ILE A 1 -12.46 3.91 -17.20
C ILE A 1 -11.38 3.15 -18.00
N SER A 2 -10.40 3.81 -18.63
CA SER A 2 -9.35 3.11 -19.41
C SER A 2 -8.26 2.49 -18.51
N GLY A 3 -7.74 1.32 -18.89
CA GLY A 3 -6.66 0.63 -18.17
C GLY A 3 -5.42 1.50 -17.87
N PRO A 4 -4.87 2.26 -18.84
CA PRO A 4 -3.73 3.15 -18.60
C PRO A 4 -3.97 4.28 -17.58
N LEU A 5 -5.23 4.61 -17.31
CA LEU A 5 -5.61 5.59 -16.29
C LEU A 5 -5.70 4.93 -14.90
N LEU A 6 -6.26 3.73 -14.81
CA LEU A 6 -6.32 2.93 -13.57
C LEU A 6 -4.92 2.59 -13.06
N ASP A 7 -3.98 2.34 -13.97
CA ASP A 7 -2.57 2.11 -13.66
C ASP A 7 -1.88 3.29 -12.93
N ARG A 8 -2.50 4.48 -12.93
CA ARG A 8 -2.01 5.67 -12.22
C ARG A 8 -2.60 5.83 -10.83
N ILE A 9 -3.61 5.05 -10.46
CA ILE A 9 -4.22 5.07 -9.14
C ILE A 9 -3.49 4.06 -8.25
N ASP A 10 -3.14 4.49 -7.04
CA ASP A 10 -2.31 3.71 -6.14
C ASP A 10 -3.10 2.59 -5.41
N MET A 11 -4.39 2.82 -5.12
CA MET A 11 -5.29 1.89 -4.44
C MET A 11 -6.73 2.07 -4.92
N HIS A 12 -7.47 0.97 -5.01
CA HIS A 12 -8.90 0.89 -5.26
C HIS A 12 -9.54 0.04 -4.16
N ILE A 13 -10.41 0.63 -3.34
CA ILE A 13 -11.10 -0.05 -2.25
C ILE A 13 -12.59 0.20 -2.39
N GLU A 14 -13.38 -0.86 -2.38
CA GLU A 14 -14.84 -0.76 -2.30
C GLU A 14 -15.22 -0.56 -0.85
N VAL A 15 -15.98 0.50 -0.58
CA VAL A 15 -16.51 0.77 0.75
C VAL A 15 -17.99 0.41 0.73
N PRO A 16 -18.43 -0.60 1.50
CA PRO A 16 -19.84 -0.97 1.53
C PRO A 16 -20.68 0.17 2.12
N SER A 17 -21.93 0.26 1.71
CA SER A 17 -22.85 1.24 2.28
C SER A 17 -23.02 1.00 3.79
N VAL A 18 -22.87 2.07 4.56
CA VAL A 18 -23.05 2.02 6.01
C VAL A 18 -24.55 2.09 6.32
N ARG A 19 -25.06 1.14 7.11
CA ARG A 19 -26.47 1.15 7.56
C ARG A 19 -26.73 2.38 8.43
N TYR A 20 -27.95 2.92 8.37
CA TYR A 20 -28.33 4.12 9.10
C TYR A 20 -28.08 4.00 10.61
N GLU A 21 -28.31 2.83 11.20
CA GLU A 21 -28.12 2.59 12.63
C GLU A 21 -26.64 2.70 13.05
N LYS A 22 -25.69 2.36 12.16
CA LYS A 22 -24.27 2.57 12.40
C LYS A 22 -23.82 4.02 12.20
N LEU A 23 -24.54 4.79 11.37
CA LEU A 23 -24.29 6.22 11.17
C LEU A 23 -24.87 7.06 12.31
N ALA A 24 -26.01 6.63 12.88
CA ALA A 24 -26.71 7.31 13.96
C ALA A 24 -26.25 6.87 15.36
N GLY A 25 -25.52 5.75 15.47
CA GLY A 25 -24.94 5.27 16.72
C GLY A 25 -23.66 6.01 17.12
N GLU A 26 -23.14 5.70 18.31
CA GLU A 26 -21.86 6.23 18.75
C GLU A 26 -20.70 5.72 17.87
N PRO A 27 -19.66 6.53 17.62
CA PRO A 27 -18.50 6.11 16.85
C PRO A 27 -17.80 4.94 17.54
N THR A 28 -17.72 3.79 16.88
CA THR A 28 -17.04 2.57 17.42
C THR A 28 -15.64 2.37 16.82
N GLY A 29 -14.97 3.44 16.41
CA GLY A 29 -13.67 3.38 15.72
C GLY A 29 -12.54 4.01 16.53
N GLU A 30 -11.30 3.79 16.07
CA GLU A 30 -10.12 4.54 16.55
C GLU A 30 -10.37 6.05 16.40
N SER A 31 -9.95 6.82 17.39
CA SER A 31 -10.00 8.28 17.34
C SER A 31 -9.09 8.83 16.23
N THR A 32 -9.40 10.03 15.74
CA THR A 32 -8.54 10.67 14.73
C THR A 32 -7.13 10.93 15.28
N GLU A 33 -7.04 11.19 16.58
CA GLU A 33 -5.82 11.38 17.34
C GLU A 33 -4.93 10.12 17.32
N GLU A 34 -5.50 8.95 17.59
CA GLU A 34 -4.79 7.66 17.54
C GLU A 34 -4.29 7.35 16.13
N ILE A 35 -5.15 7.52 15.11
CA ILE A 35 -4.78 7.33 13.71
C ILE A 35 -3.64 8.28 13.33
N ARG A 36 -3.75 9.56 13.73
CA ARG A 36 -2.73 10.58 13.45
C ARG A 36 -1.39 10.18 14.07
N ALA A 37 -1.38 9.69 15.30
CA ALA A 37 -0.15 9.27 15.97
C ALA A 37 0.55 8.16 15.18
N ARG A 38 -0.19 7.11 14.78
CA ARG A 38 0.32 6.00 13.95
C ARG A 38 0.88 6.48 12.61
N VAL A 39 0.16 7.38 11.93
CA VAL A 39 0.62 7.95 10.65
C VAL A 39 1.90 8.78 10.84
N MET A 40 1.99 9.58 11.90
CA MET A 40 3.17 10.40 12.17
C MET A 40 4.40 9.53 12.47
N GLU A 41 4.25 8.44 13.19
CA GLU A 41 5.33 7.49 13.46
C GLU A 41 5.88 6.88 12.16
N ALA A 42 4.99 6.36 11.30
CA ALA A 42 5.38 5.85 9.99
C ALA A 42 6.09 6.91 9.13
N ARG A 43 5.67 8.17 9.22
CA ARG A 43 6.33 9.30 8.53
C ARG A 43 7.73 9.57 9.07
N LEU A 44 7.96 9.47 10.38
CA LEU A 44 9.28 9.62 10.97
C LEU A 44 10.22 8.51 10.50
N ILE A 45 9.74 7.27 10.40
CA ILE A 45 10.51 6.14 9.85
C ILE A 45 10.92 6.45 8.40
N GLN A 46 10.00 6.93 7.57
CA GLN A 46 10.29 7.28 6.18
C GLN A 46 11.31 8.43 6.06
N GLN A 47 11.17 9.48 6.89
CA GLN A 47 12.12 10.60 6.90
C GLN A 47 13.54 10.13 7.24
N LYS A 48 13.69 9.29 8.28
CA LYS A 48 14.99 8.70 8.64
C LYS A 48 15.55 7.84 7.51
N ARG A 49 14.72 6.99 6.90
CA ARG A 49 15.14 6.11 5.78
C ARG A 49 15.67 6.89 4.58
N PHE A 50 15.06 8.02 4.27
CA PHE A 50 15.37 8.82 3.08
C PHE A 50 16.28 10.03 3.37
N GLU A 51 16.82 10.12 4.58
CA GLU A 51 17.76 11.18 4.95
C GLU A 51 18.94 11.23 3.96
N GLY A 52 19.27 12.43 3.49
CA GLY A 52 20.32 12.65 2.49
C GLY A 52 19.93 12.31 1.04
N ILE A 53 18.73 11.79 0.76
CA ILE A 53 18.25 11.51 -0.60
C ILE A 53 17.44 12.70 -1.12
N LYS A 54 18.00 13.41 -2.11
CA LYS A 54 17.36 14.59 -2.71
C LYS A 54 15.99 14.26 -3.29
N ASN A 55 14.99 15.09 -2.96
CA ASN A 55 13.61 15.02 -3.46
C ASN A 55 12.81 13.75 -3.06
N VAL A 56 13.25 13.00 -2.05
CA VAL A 56 12.54 11.81 -1.56
C VAL A 56 12.19 12.01 -0.09
N TYR A 57 10.89 12.07 0.18
CA TYR A 57 10.36 12.39 1.52
C TYR A 57 9.38 11.33 2.02
N ALA A 58 9.04 10.35 1.17
CA ALA A 58 8.03 9.34 1.43
C ALA A 58 8.21 8.14 0.50
N ASN A 59 7.63 7.00 0.88
CA ASN A 59 7.66 5.78 0.07
C ASN A 59 7.10 6.01 -1.35
N ALA A 60 6.08 6.87 -1.49
CA ALA A 60 5.50 7.24 -2.78
C ALA A 60 6.54 7.84 -3.76
N HIS A 61 7.53 8.57 -3.27
CA HIS A 61 8.55 9.25 -4.09
C HIS A 61 9.70 8.33 -4.51
N MET A 62 9.72 7.06 -4.06
CA MET A 62 10.79 6.14 -4.44
C MET A 62 10.84 5.94 -5.96
N THR A 63 12.05 6.04 -6.51
CA THR A 63 12.35 5.59 -7.89
C THR A 63 12.53 4.07 -7.90
N THR A 64 12.48 3.42 -9.07
CA THR A 64 12.71 1.98 -9.19
C THR A 64 14.03 1.52 -8.55
N LYS A 65 15.08 2.35 -8.59
CA LYS A 65 16.35 2.07 -7.91
C LYS A 65 16.18 2.03 -6.38
N LEU A 66 15.40 2.95 -5.81
CA LEU A 66 15.13 3.00 -4.38
C LEU A 66 14.19 1.89 -3.92
N ILE A 67 13.18 1.54 -4.74
CA ILE A 67 12.31 0.38 -4.49
C ILE A 67 13.16 -0.89 -4.35
N ARG A 68 14.07 -1.15 -5.29
CA ARG A 68 14.97 -2.31 -5.22
C ARG A 68 15.89 -2.32 -3.99
N ARG A 69 16.15 -1.15 -3.39
CA ARG A 69 17.00 -1.00 -2.20
C ARG A 69 16.20 -1.21 -0.91
N PHE A 70 15.01 -0.61 -0.80
CA PHE A 70 14.26 -0.51 0.46
C PHE A 70 13.04 -1.44 0.55
N CYS A 71 12.61 -2.03 -0.56
CA CYS A 71 11.53 -3.01 -0.63
C CYS A 71 12.09 -4.41 -0.93
N LYS A 72 13.07 -4.86 -0.14
CA LYS A 72 13.54 -6.24 -0.19
C LYS A 72 12.47 -7.16 0.40
N LEU A 73 12.22 -8.27 -0.29
CA LEU A 73 11.21 -9.24 0.09
C LEU A 73 11.89 -10.56 0.46
N SER A 74 11.23 -11.35 1.32
CA SER A 74 11.57 -12.76 1.50
C SER A 74 11.14 -13.58 0.28
N PRO A 75 11.64 -14.82 0.10
CA PRO A 75 11.19 -15.72 -0.95
C PRO A 75 9.66 -15.93 -0.97
N GLU A 76 9.04 -15.99 0.20
CA GLU A 76 7.59 -16.11 0.36
C GLU A 76 6.88 -14.86 -0.17
N GLY A 77 7.36 -13.68 0.18
CA GLY A 77 6.83 -12.41 -0.30
C GLY A 77 6.96 -12.24 -1.82
N GLU A 78 8.11 -12.63 -2.38
CA GLU A 78 8.32 -12.65 -3.84
C GLU A 78 7.32 -13.58 -4.54
N ASN A 79 7.03 -14.76 -3.96
CA ASN A 79 6.08 -15.70 -4.51
C ASN A 79 4.64 -15.14 -4.51
N ILE A 80 4.21 -14.48 -3.43
CA ILE A 80 2.89 -13.82 -3.37
C ILE A 80 2.79 -12.76 -4.47
N LEU A 81 3.79 -11.89 -4.58
CA LEU A 81 3.79 -10.82 -5.57
C LEU A 81 3.80 -11.37 -7.00
N LYS A 82 4.58 -12.41 -7.26
CA LYS A 82 4.60 -13.11 -8.56
C LYS A 82 3.22 -13.67 -8.91
N GLN A 83 2.57 -14.37 -7.97
CA GLN A 83 1.24 -14.92 -8.19
C GLN A 83 0.20 -13.83 -8.45
N ALA A 84 0.25 -12.72 -7.70
CA ALA A 84 -0.63 -11.57 -7.92
C ALA A 84 -0.47 -10.99 -9.33
N ILE A 85 0.77 -10.73 -9.77
CA ILE A 85 1.04 -10.21 -11.12
C ILE A 85 0.51 -11.16 -12.20
N THR A 86 0.78 -12.46 -12.09
CA THR A 86 0.37 -13.43 -13.11
C THR A 86 -1.15 -13.62 -13.16
N ARG A 87 -1.82 -13.67 -12.00
CA ARG A 87 -3.27 -13.91 -11.93
C ARG A 87 -4.09 -12.67 -12.27
N MET A 88 -3.63 -11.49 -11.86
CA MET A 88 -4.34 -10.22 -12.04
C MET A 88 -3.88 -9.46 -13.30
N GLY A 89 -2.81 -9.90 -13.97
CA GLY A 89 -2.27 -9.24 -15.15
C GLY A 89 -1.67 -7.87 -14.86
N LEU A 90 -1.10 -7.68 -13.67
CA LEU A 90 -0.58 -6.38 -13.22
C LEU A 90 0.58 -5.90 -14.10
N SER A 91 0.57 -4.62 -14.44
CA SER A 91 1.67 -3.99 -15.16
C SER A 91 2.93 -3.86 -14.28
N ALA A 92 4.09 -3.60 -14.90
CA ALA A 92 5.31 -3.29 -14.16
C ALA A 92 5.15 -2.05 -13.25
N ARG A 93 4.24 -1.13 -13.59
CA ARG A 93 3.94 0.03 -12.73
C ARG A 93 3.16 -0.40 -11.52
N ALA A 94 2.13 -1.23 -11.70
CA ALA A 94 1.36 -1.80 -10.60
C ALA A 94 2.25 -2.62 -9.65
N TYR A 95 3.22 -3.38 -10.18
CA TYR A 95 4.26 -4.05 -9.37
C TYR A 95 5.02 -3.07 -8.45
N ASP A 96 5.58 -2.00 -9.02
CA ASP A 96 6.31 -0.98 -8.25
C ASP A 96 5.39 -0.31 -7.22
N ARG A 97 4.10 -0.15 -7.52
CA ARG A 97 3.12 0.43 -6.58
C ARG A 97 2.80 -0.51 -5.43
N VAL A 98 2.59 -1.80 -5.69
CA VAL A 98 2.38 -2.80 -4.62
C VAL A 98 3.54 -2.74 -3.63
N LEU A 99 4.79 -2.72 -4.10
CA LEU A 99 5.97 -2.62 -3.23
C LEU A 99 6.02 -1.35 -2.38
N LYS A 100 5.62 -0.20 -2.93
CA LYS A 100 5.55 1.07 -2.19
C LYS A 100 4.46 1.06 -1.12
N VAL A 101 3.30 0.48 -1.45
CA VAL A 101 2.18 0.35 -0.51
C VAL A 101 2.54 -0.63 0.59
N SER A 102 3.07 -1.81 0.27
CA SER A 102 3.54 -2.79 1.25
C SER A 102 4.59 -2.22 2.20
N ARG A 103 5.53 -1.40 1.70
CA ARG A 103 6.49 -0.70 2.56
C ARG A 103 5.81 0.28 3.51
N THR A 104 4.75 0.94 3.05
CA THR A 104 4.00 1.89 3.87
C THR A 104 3.17 1.19 4.94
N ILE A 105 2.58 0.03 4.63
CA ILE A 105 1.89 -0.81 5.63
C ILE A 105 2.91 -1.28 6.68
N ALA A 106 4.06 -1.80 6.26
CA ALA A 106 5.13 -2.18 7.18
C ALA A 106 5.57 -1.02 8.10
N ASP A 107 5.68 0.19 7.56
CA ASP A 107 6.01 1.38 8.36
C ASP A 107 4.89 1.76 9.35
N LEU A 108 3.62 1.55 9.01
CA LEU A 108 2.48 1.77 9.91
C LEU A 108 2.42 0.76 11.06
N GLU A 109 3.00 -0.43 10.85
CA GLU A 109 3.12 -1.49 11.86
C GLU A 109 4.47 -1.48 12.60
N ASN A 110 5.31 -0.46 12.35
CA ASN A 110 6.67 -0.39 12.88
C ASN A 110 7.55 -1.61 12.52
N SER A 111 7.27 -2.27 11.40
CA SER A 111 8.05 -3.39 10.89
C SER A 111 9.25 -2.91 10.06
N GLU A 112 10.45 -3.38 10.42
CA GLU A 112 11.68 -3.09 9.68
C GLU A 112 11.65 -3.70 8.26
N SER A 113 11.07 -4.89 8.14
CA SER A 113 11.00 -5.68 6.91
C SER A 113 9.60 -5.70 6.32
N ILE A 114 9.52 -5.89 5.00
CA ILE A 114 8.24 -6.13 4.34
C ILE A 114 7.91 -7.62 4.49
N GLU A 115 7.08 -7.92 5.47
CA GLU A 115 6.53 -9.25 5.66
C GLU A 115 5.52 -9.66 4.56
N PRO A 116 5.34 -10.97 4.32
CA PRO A 116 4.43 -11.49 3.30
C PRO A 116 2.98 -10.95 3.37
N TYR A 117 2.47 -10.71 4.59
CA TYR A 117 1.10 -10.22 4.77
C TYR A 117 0.93 -8.76 4.34
N HIS A 118 1.95 -7.90 4.50
CA HIS A 118 1.93 -6.53 3.95
C HIS A 118 1.81 -6.51 2.43
N ILE A 119 2.33 -7.54 1.75
CA ILE A 119 2.20 -7.69 0.29
C ILE A 119 0.79 -8.15 -0.06
N ALA A 120 0.28 -9.15 0.65
CA ALA A 120 -1.07 -9.64 0.44
C ALA A 120 -2.10 -8.51 0.60
N GLU A 121 -1.97 -7.70 1.65
CA GLU A 121 -2.84 -6.54 1.89
C GLU A 121 -2.72 -5.48 0.79
N ALA A 122 -1.49 -5.10 0.40
CA ALA A 122 -1.27 -4.15 -0.69
C ALA A 122 -1.86 -4.61 -2.03
N VAL A 123 -1.82 -5.92 -2.31
CA VAL A 123 -2.46 -6.52 -3.48
C VAL A 123 -3.99 -6.45 -3.37
N GLN A 124 -4.55 -6.70 -2.20
CA GLN A 124 -6.00 -6.61 -1.97
C GLN A 124 -6.55 -5.20 -2.20
N TYR A 125 -5.79 -4.16 -1.86
CA TYR A 125 -6.11 -2.78 -2.19
C TYR A 125 -6.09 -2.46 -3.69
N ARG A 126 -5.85 -3.45 -4.57
CA ARG A 126 -5.91 -3.32 -6.03
C ARG A 126 -6.84 -4.33 -6.70
N SER A 127 -7.52 -5.17 -5.93
CA SER A 127 -8.35 -6.27 -6.48
C SER A 127 -9.47 -5.79 -7.43
N LEU A 128 -9.89 -4.53 -7.33
CA LEU A 128 -10.90 -3.94 -8.20
C LEU A 128 -10.44 -3.66 -9.64
N ASP A 129 -9.17 -3.88 -9.96
CA ASP A 129 -8.65 -3.70 -11.32
C ASP A 129 -9.38 -4.59 -12.37
N ARG A 130 -10.11 -5.64 -11.94
CA ARG A 130 -10.83 -6.55 -12.85
C ARG A 130 -12.34 -6.66 -12.66
N GLU A 131 -12.87 -6.63 -11.43
CA GLU A 131 -14.28 -6.97 -11.16
C GLU A 131 -15.29 -6.01 -11.77
N TYR A 132 -14.91 -4.75 -11.99
CA TYR A 132 -15.79 -3.76 -12.59
C TYR A 132 -15.74 -3.70 -14.13
N TRP A 133 -14.79 -4.39 -14.78
CA TRP A 133 -14.45 -4.09 -16.18
C TRP A 133 -14.04 -5.29 -17.05
N ALA A 134 -14.33 -6.52 -16.61
CA ALA A 134 -14.26 -7.72 -17.47
C ALA A 134 -15.53 -7.92 -18.30
#